data_AF-A0A535J7I3-F1
#
_entry.id   AF-A0A535J7I3-F1
#
_cell.length_a   1.000
_cell.length_b   1.000
_cell.length_c   1.000
_cell.angle_alpha   90.00
_cell.angle_beta   90.00
_cell.angle_gamma   90.00
#
_symmetry.space_group_name_H-M   'P 1'
#
loop_
_entity.id
_entity.type
_entity.pdbx_description
1 polymer ?
#
loop_
_entity_poly.entity_id
_entity_poly.type
_entity_poly.pdbx_seq_one_letter_code
_entity_poly.pdbx_strand_id
1 'polypeptide(L)' 'TRSGGSIPFVPYLARFGAPVILLGFGLPDDDIHAPNEKISLPNFFRGIETIIRFLQEYRL' A
#
# COMPACT_ATOMS: atom_id res chain seq x y z
N THR A 1 8.42 17.32 0.92
CA THR A 1 7.68 17.09 2.19
C THR A 1 7.23 15.64 2.20
N ARG A 2 7.13 15.01 3.38
CA ARG A 2 6.50 13.68 3.50
C ARG A 2 4.99 13.92 3.47
N SER A 3 4.36 13.71 2.32
CA SER A 3 2.90 13.78 2.17
C SER A 3 2.31 12.39 2.32
N GLY A 4 1.29 12.24 3.16
CA GLY A 4 0.59 10.96 3.36
C GLY A 4 -0.17 10.92 4.69
N GLY A 5 -1.13 10.02 4.78
CA GLY A 5 -1.85 9.73 6.02
C GLY A 5 -0.98 9.04 7.08
N SER A 6 -1.45 9.04 8.32
CA SER A 6 -0.78 8.37 9.43
C SER A 6 -1.19 6.91 9.53
N ILE A 7 -0.23 5.99 9.47
CA ILE A 7 -0.43 4.57 9.83
C ILE A 7 0.34 4.31 11.13
N PRO A 8 -0.25 4.59 12.30
CA PRO A 8 0.48 4.64 13.58
C PRO A 8 1.05 3.29 14.03
N PHE A 9 0.57 2.18 13.44
CA PHE A 9 1.04 0.84 13.78
C PHE A 9 2.39 0.47 13.13
N VAL A 10 2.79 1.14 12.04
CA VAL A 10 4.07 0.89 11.34
C VAL A 10 5.29 1.04 12.25
N PRO A 11 5.46 2.13 13.04
CA PRO A 11 6.57 2.23 13.97
C PRO A 11 6.51 1.19 15.12
N TYR A 12 5.32 0.68 15.47
CA TYR A 12 5.20 -0.38 16.47
C TYR A 12 5.71 -1.72 15.94
N LEU A 13 5.44 -2.04 14.67
CA LEU A 13 5.89 -3.27 14.03
C LEU A 13 7.41 -3.44 14.02
N ALA A 14 8.16 -2.34 14.01
CA ALA A 14 9.63 -2.36 14.12
C ALA A 14 10.14 -3.09 15.38
N ARG A 15 9.31 -3.19 16.44
CA ARG A 15 9.65 -3.92 17.68
C ARG A 15 9.79 -5.43 17.47
N PHE A 16 9.20 -5.99 16.42
CA PHE A 16 9.28 -7.43 16.12
C PHE A 16 10.48 -7.80 15.25
N GLY A 17 11.35 -6.83 14.91
CA GLY A 17 12.57 -7.09 14.14
C GLY A 17 12.35 -7.45 12.67
N ALA A 18 11.10 -7.51 12.21
CA ALA A 18 10.77 -7.74 10.81
C ALA A 18 10.74 -6.41 10.03
N PRO A 19 11.36 -6.35 8.83
CA PRO A 19 11.24 -5.17 7.97
C PRO A 19 9.80 -4.99 7.51
N VAL A 20 9.27 -3.77 7.64
CA VAL A 20 7.90 -3.43 7.21
C VAL A 20 7.97 -2.73 5.86
N ILE A 21 7.19 -3.22 4.91
CA ILE A 21 7.00 -2.61 3.59
C ILE A 21 5.55 -2.15 3.50
N LEU A 22 5.34 -0.87 3.16
CA LEU A 22 4.03 -0.34 2.81
C LEU A 22 3.92 -0.28 1.28
N LEU A 23 3.05 -1.11 0.71
CA LEU A 23 2.74 -1.09 -0.72
C LEU A 23 1.46 -0.28 -0.94
N GLY A 24 1.59 0.88 -1.58
CA GLY A 24 0.47 1.75 -1.95
C GLY A 24 0.22 1.69 -3.46
N PHE A 25 -1.04 1.53 -3.86
CA PHE A 25 -1.47 1.52 -5.26
C PHE A 25 -2.43 2.66 -5.62
N GLY A 26 -2.74 3.52 -4.65
CA GLY A 26 -3.67 4.63 -4.84
C GLY A 26 -3.05 5.77 -5.65
N LEU A 27 -3.91 6.53 -6.32
CA LEU A 27 -3.59 7.77 -6.99
C LEU A 27 -3.86 8.97 -6.07
N PRO A 28 -3.20 10.13 -6.31
CA PRO A 28 -3.45 11.34 -5.52
C PRO A 28 -4.91 11.83 -5.53
N ASP A 29 -5.68 11.47 -6.55
CA ASP A 29 -7.08 11.85 -6.77
C ASP A 29 -8.07 10.73 -6.39
N ASP A 30 -7.64 9.71 -5.65
CA ASP A 30 -8.55 8.66 -5.16
C ASP A 30 -9.48 9.16 -4.06
N ASP A 31 -9.26 10.38 -3.53
CA ASP A 31 -10.15 11.07 -2.59
C ASP A 31 -10.51 10.22 -1.36
N ILE A 32 -9.51 9.53 -0.80
CA ILE A 32 -9.68 8.66 0.37
C ILE A 32 -10.31 9.46 1.52
N HIS A 33 -11.47 9.00 2.01
CA HIS A 33 -12.30 9.67 3.02
C HIS A 33 -13.07 10.93 2.56
N ALA A 34 -13.23 11.15 1.26
CA ALA A 34 -14.01 12.25 0.69
C ALA A 34 -15.06 11.74 -0.34
N PRO A 35 -16.04 12.58 -0.73
CA PRO A 35 -17.00 12.20 -1.76
C PRO A 35 -16.32 11.87 -3.09
N ASN A 36 -16.91 10.93 -3.85
CA ASN A 36 -16.34 10.38 -5.09
C ASN A 36 -15.01 9.61 -4.91
N GLU A 37 -14.75 9.12 -3.70
CA GLU A 37 -13.68 8.16 -3.44
C GLU A 37 -13.70 7.04 -4.49
N LYS A 38 -12.55 6.76 -5.09
CA LYS A 38 -12.44 5.80 -6.19
C LYS A 38 -11.16 5.00 -6.11
N ILE A 39 -11.13 3.95 -6.91
CA ILE A 39 -9.91 3.20 -7.22
C ILE A 39 -9.74 3.10 -8.73
N SER A 40 -8.52 3.32 -9.21
CA SER A 40 -8.18 3.09 -10.61
C SER A 40 -8.19 1.60 -10.95
N LEU A 41 -9.07 1.17 -11.87
CA LEU A 41 -9.13 -0.23 -12.31
C LEU A 41 -7.78 -0.77 -12.82
N PRO A 42 -7.01 -0.02 -13.64
CA PRO A 42 -5.65 -0.44 -13.99
C PRO A 42 -4.73 -0.66 -12.77
N ASN A 43 -4.81 0.21 -11.75
CA ASN A 43 -4.01 0.03 -10.53
C ASN A 43 -4.51 -1.13 -9.67
N PHE A 44 -5.82 -1.41 -9.66
CA PHE A 44 -6.38 -2.58 -8.99
C PHE A 44 -5.80 -3.88 -9.56
N PHE A 45 -5.86 -4.05 -10.88
CA PHE A 45 -5.33 -5.26 -11.54
C PHE A 45 -3.80 -5.36 -11.44
N ARG A 46 -3.07 -4.25 -11.62
CA ARG A 46 -1.61 -4.25 -11.42
C ARG A 46 -1.21 -4.46 -9.97
N GLY A 47 -2.03 -4.01 -9.02
CA GLY A 47 -1.83 -4.28 -7.60
C GLY A 47 -1.88 -5.77 -7.30
N ILE A 48 -2.87 -6.48 -7.84
CA ILE A 48 -2.96 -7.95 -7.75
C ILE A 48 -1.70 -8.60 -8.34
N GLU A 49 -1.30 -8.22 -9.55
CA GLU A 49 -0.09 -8.74 -10.19
C GLU A 49 1.17 -8.47 -9.35
N THR A 50 1.26 -7.27 -8.77
CA THR A 50 2.39 -6.88 -7.91
C THR A 50 2.48 -7.77 -6.69
N ILE A 51 1.37 -8.04 -6.01
CA ILE A 51 1.36 -8.93 -4.84
C ILE A 51 1.73 -10.36 -5.22
N ILE A 52 1.21 -10.88 -6.33
CA ILE A 52 1.58 -12.22 -6.84
C ILE A 52 3.09 -12.31 -7.06
N ARG A 53 3.65 -11.36 -7.81
CA ARG A 53 5.09 -11.33 -8.11
C ARG A 53 5.93 -11.14 -6.85
N PHE A 54 5.50 -10.26 -5.95
CA PHE A 54 6.18 -10.04 -4.67
C PHE A 54 6.28 -11.35 -3.87
N LEU A 55 5.17 -12.09 -3.71
CA LEU A 55 5.20 -13.36 -2.98
C LEU A 55 6.05 -14.43 -3.68
N GLN A 56 6.01 -14.49 -5.02
CA GLN A 56 6.86 -15.40 -5.81
C GLN A 56 8.36 -15.12 -5.63
N GLU A 57 8.77 -13.85 -5.71
CA GLU A 57 10.18 -13.45 -5.55
C GLU A 57 10.68 -13.68 -4.11
N TYR A 58 9.83 -13.44 -3.12
CA TYR A 58 10.17 -13.61 -1.70
C TYR A 58 10.12 -15.07 -1.22
N ARG A 59 9.84 -16.05 -2.11
CA ARG A 59 9.70 -17.49 -1.81
C ARG A 59 8.89 -17.77 -0.53
N LEU A 60 7.72 -17.15 -0.44
CA LEU A 60 6.66 -17.59 0.45
C LEU A 60 5.78 -18.63 -0.24
#